data_AF-A0A172QXD9-F1
#
_entry.id   AF-A0A172QXD9-F1
#
_cell.length_a   1.000
_cell.length_b   1.000
_cell.length_c   1.000
_cell.angle_alpha   90.00
_cell.angle_beta   90.00
_cell.angle_gamma   90.00
#
_symmetry.space_group_name_H-M   'P 1'
#
loop_
_entity.id
_entity.type
_entity.pdbx_description
1 polymer ?
#
loop_
_entity_poly.entity_id
_entity_poly.type
_entity_poly.pdbx_seq_one_letter_code
_entity_poly.pdbx_strand_id
1 'polypeptide(L)'
;MSSLIRALDSPLRIQIILALNERPHFVHELVKLVQSSQPLVSQHLKVLKSAGIVDAQRQGRQMTYSLAQGRVLDILLLALEASSNTPE
;
A
#
# COMPACT_ATOMS: atom_id res chain seq x y z
N MET A 1 -9.68 10.10 10.36
CA MET A 1 -10.12 8.68 10.30
C MET A 1 -10.60 8.25 8.91
N SER A 2 -11.34 9.09 8.18
CA SER A 2 -11.97 8.71 6.89
C SER A 2 -10.99 8.46 5.72
N SER A 3 -9.82 9.09 5.69
CA SER A 3 -8.84 8.92 4.59
C SER A 3 -8.14 7.56 4.61
N LEU A 4 -7.84 7.02 5.80
CA LEU A 4 -7.18 5.72 5.95
C LEU A 4 -8.10 4.58 5.49
N ILE A 5 -9.34 4.55 5.96
CA ILE A 5 -10.33 3.54 5.58
C ILE A 5 -10.58 3.58 4.06
N ARG A 6 -10.75 4.79 3.49
CA ARG A 6 -10.90 4.96 2.03
C ARG A 6 -9.65 4.57 1.24
N ALA A 7 -8.46 4.65 1.83
CA ALA A 7 -7.22 4.20 1.19
C ALA A 7 -7.08 2.67 1.19
N LEU A 8 -7.86 1.96 2.00
CA LEU A 8 -7.87 0.50 2.07
C LEU A 8 -9.02 -0.14 1.27
N ASP A 9 -9.98 0.66 0.81
CA ASP A 9 -11.16 0.26 0.02
C ASP A 9 -10.85 -0.15 -1.42
N SER A 10 -9.64 -0.61 -1.70
CA SER A 10 -9.26 -1.15 -3.01
C SER A 10 -8.39 -2.38 -2.82
N PRO A 11 -8.79 -3.54 -3.36
CA PRO A 11 -7.98 -4.76 -3.30
C PRO A 11 -6.56 -4.55 -3.82
N LEU A 12 -6.41 -3.73 -4.87
CA LEU A 12 -5.10 -3.44 -5.46
C LEU A 12 -4.18 -2.65 -4.51
N ARG A 13 -4.73 -1.74 -3.69
CA ARG A 13 -3.94 -1.03 -2.66
C ARG A 13 -3.50 -1.97 -1.56
N ILE A 14 -4.35 -2.92 -1.16
CA ILE A 14 -3.99 -3.94 -0.16
C ILE A 14 -2.84 -4.80 -0.70
N GLN A 15 -2.91 -5.26 -1.95
CA GLN A 15 -1.81 -6.03 -2.57
C GLN A 15 -0.49 -5.23 -2.62
N ILE A 16 -0.56 -3.95 -2.99
CA ILE A 16 0.63 -3.07 -2.98
C ILE A 16 1.22 -2.95 -1.56
N ILE A 17 0.36 -2.74 -0.55
CA ILE A 17 0.80 -2.63 0.85
C ILE A 17 1.48 -3.93 1.31
N LEU A 18 0.88 -5.09 1.01
CA LEU A 18 1.44 -6.39 1.35
C LEU A 18 2.81 -6.60 0.69
N ALA A 19 2.98 -6.27 -0.59
CA ALA A 19 4.27 -6.33 -1.25
C ALA A 19 5.31 -5.40 -0.58
N LEU A 20 4.91 -4.18 -0.25
CA LEU A 20 5.79 -3.20 0.41
C LEU A 20 6.13 -3.55 1.86
N ASN A 21 5.37 -4.45 2.49
CA ASN A 21 5.67 -4.99 3.82
C ASN A 21 6.87 -5.93 3.81
N GLU A 22 7.07 -6.68 2.73
CA GLU A 22 8.22 -7.57 2.60
C GLU A 22 9.52 -6.79 2.42
N ARG A 23 9.49 -5.77 1.55
CA ARG A 23 10.60 -4.85 1.30
C ARG A 23 10.18 -3.63 0.49
N PRO A 24 11.04 -2.60 0.38
CA PRO A 24 10.85 -1.56 -0.63
C PRO A 24 10.88 -2.13 -2.07
N HIS A 25 10.02 -1.59 -2.93
CA HIS A 25 9.91 -1.99 -4.35
C HIS A 25 9.96 -0.80 -5.29
N PHE A 26 10.52 -1.01 -6.48
CA PHE A 26 10.32 -0.09 -7.60
C PHE A 26 8.91 -0.23 -8.18
N VAL A 27 8.40 0.84 -8.80
CA VAL A 27 7.07 0.83 -9.45
C VAL A 27 6.93 -0.30 -10.47
N HIS A 28 7.97 -0.58 -11.25
CA HIS A 28 7.94 -1.64 -12.26
C HIS A 28 7.90 -3.05 -11.67
N GLU A 29 8.41 -3.24 -10.45
CA GLU A 29 8.30 -4.51 -9.73
C GLU A 29 6.86 -4.68 -9.23
N LEU A 30 6.28 -3.63 -8.64
CA LEU A 30 4.89 -3.63 -8.18
C LEU A 30 3.92 -3.97 -9.30
N VAL A 31 4.07 -3.34 -10.46
CA VAL A 31 3.31 -3.63 -11.70
C VAL A 31 3.28 -5.12 -12.03
N LYS A 32 4.43 -5.79 -11.92
CA LYS A 32 4.53 -7.24 -12.19
C LYS A 32 3.89 -8.07 -11.07
N LEU A 33 4.14 -7.72 -9.82
CA LEU A 33 3.64 -8.45 -8.65
C LEU A 33 2.10 -8.42 -8.55
N VAL A 34 1.51 -7.25 -8.77
CA VAL A 34 0.04 -7.06 -8.68
C VAL A 34 -0.67 -7.24 -10.03
N GLN A 35 0.08 -7.64 -11.07
CA GLN A 35 -0.41 -7.91 -12.42
C GLN A 35 -1.33 -6.80 -12.97
N SER A 36 -0.89 -5.54 -12.82
CA SER A 36 -1.69 -4.36 -13.17
C SER A 36 -0.88 -3.35 -13.98
N SER A 37 -1.56 -2.39 -14.62
CA SER A 37 -0.90 -1.39 -15.45
C SER A 37 -0.11 -0.36 -14.62
N GLN A 38 1.00 0.13 -15.17
CA GLN A 38 1.81 1.16 -14.52
C GLN A 38 1.04 2.45 -14.17
N PRO A 39 0.16 3.00 -15.04
CA PRO A 39 -0.64 4.17 -14.67
C PRO A 39 -1.53 3.92 -13.45
N LEU A 40 -2.18 2.75 -13.39
CA LEU A 40 -3.07 2.40 -12.29
C LEU A 40 -2.30 2.20 -10.97
N VAL A 41 -1.18 1.47 -11.02
CA VAL A 41 -0.29 1.32 -9.85
C VAL A 41 0.22 2.67 -9.36
N SER A 42 0.63 3.56 -10.27
CA SER A 42 1.10 4.91 -9.91
C SER A 42 0.01 5.77 -9.26
N GLN A 43 -1.24 5.67 -9.75
CA GLN A 43 -2.38 6.34 -9.15
C GLN A 43 -2.64 5.84 -7.72
N HIS A 44 -2.61 4.52 -7.50
CA HIS A 44 -2.77 3.95 -6.16
C HIS A 44 -1.64 4.36 -5.21
N LEU A 45 -0.39 4.33 -5.66
CA LEU A 45 0.76 4.80 -4.88
C LEU A 45 0.63 6.28 -4.50
N LYS A 46 0.10 7.13 -5.39
CA LYS A 46 -0.17 8.54 -5.07
C LYS A 46 -1.23 8.69 -3.97
N VAL A 47 -2.29 7.89 -4.01
CA VAL A 47 -3.32 7.89 -2.96
C VAL A 47 -2.74 7.41 -1.63
N LEU A 48 -2.02 6.28 -1.63
CA LEU A 48 -1.38 5.73 -0.44
C LEU A 48 -0.37 6.69 0.18
N LYS A 49 0.43 7.37 -0.65
CA LYS A 49 1.40 8.38 -0.20
C LYS A 49 0.69 9.58 0.41
N SER A 50 -0.39 10.06 -0.22
CA SER A 50 -1.18 11.19 0.29
C SER A 50 -1.88 10.86 1.61
N ALA A 51 -2.17 9.57 1.86
CA ALA A 51 -2.71 9.07 3.12
C ALA A 51 -1.64 8.79 4.18
N GLY A 52 -0.34 8.98 3.88
CA GLY A 52 0.76 8.71 4.80
C GLY A 52 1.05 7.22 5.03
N ILE A 53 0.62 6.34 4.11
CA ILE A 53 0.77 4.87 4.24
C ILE A 53 2.11 4.41 3.65
N VAL A 54 2.55 5.07 2.57
CA VAL A 54 3.80 4.73 1.88
C VAL A 54 4.67 5.97 1.72
N ASP A 55 5.97 5.75 1.77
CA ASP A 55 6.98 6.72 1.38
C ASP A 55 7.52 6.42 -0.01
N ALA A 56 8.13 7.43 -0.62
CA ALA A 56 8.74 7.31 -1.93
C ALA A 56 10.14 7.93 -1.91
N GLN A 57 11.14 7.14 -2.28
CA GLN A 57 12.53 7.58 -2.34
C GLN A 57 13.05 7.47 -3.76
N ARG A 58 13.85 8.46 -4.18
CA ARG A 58 14.52 8.41 -5.47
C ARG A 58 15.79 7.56 -5.36
N GLN A 59 15.92 6.54 -6.20
CA GLN A 59 17.11 5.72 -6.34
C GLN A 59 17.59 5.81 -7.79
N GLY A 60 18.59 6.68 -8.02
CA GLY A 60 19.07 7.01 -9.36
C GLY A 60 17.98 7.69 -10.21
N ARG A 61 17.56 7.02 -11.28
CA ARG A 61 16.52 7.49 -12.21
C ARG A 61 15.12 6.99 -11.88
N GLN A 62 14.99 6.07 -10.92
CA GLN A 62 13.72 5.43 -10.57
C GLN A 62 13.28 5.80 -9.16
N MET A 63 12.00 5.58 -8.88
CA MET A 63 11.43 5.73 -7.54
C MET A 63 11.23 4.34 -6.93
N THR A 64 11.73 4.17 -5.71
CA THR A 64 11.32 3.09 -4.82
C THR A 64 10.22 3.58 -3.89
N TYR A 65 9.35 2.67 -3.50
CA TYR A 65 8.32 2.88 -2.50
C TYR A 65 8.56 1.93 -1.35
N SER A 66 8.21 2.34 -0.14
CA SER A 66 8.25 1.54 1.08
C SER A 66 7.05 1.89 1.94
N LEU A 67 6.70 1.03 2.91
CA LEU A 67 5.76 1.44 3.94
C LEU A 67 6.35 2.60 4.75
N ALA A 68 5.52 3.57 5.08
CA ALA A 68 5.90 4.64 5.98
C ALA A 68 6.18 4.04 7.37
N GLN A 69 7.26 4.46 8.02
CA GLN A 69 7.59 3.97 9.36
C GLN A 69 6.52 4.43 10.35
N GLY A 70 5.71 3.49 10.87
CA GLY A 70 4.68 3.76 11.87
C GLY A 70 3.49 2.81 11.79
N ARG A 71 2.66 2.89 12.84
CA ARG A 71 1.48 2.06 13.22
C ARG A 71 0.44 1.73 12.13
N VAL A 72 0.63 2.14 10.89
CA VAL A 72 -0.35 1.97 9.80
C VAL A 72 -0.54 0.51 9.43
N LEU A 73 0.55 -0.27 9.37
CA LEU A 73 0.44 -1.71 9.10
C LEU A 73 -0.21 -2.45 10.27
N ASP A 74 0.16 -2.12 11.51
CA ASP A 74 -0.45 -2.71 12.70
C ASP A 74 -1.97 -2.46 12.74
N ILE A 75 -2.39 -1.24 12.41
CA ILE A 75 -3.81 -0.88 12.33
C ILE A 75 -4.51 -1.60 11.17
N LEU A 76 -3.83 -1.77 10.03
CA LEU A 76 -4.38 -2.52 8.90
C LEU A 76 -4.59 -4.00 9.24
N LEU A 77 -3.59 -4.64 9.86
CA LEU A 77 -3.68 -6.03 10.30
C LEU A 77 -4.80 -6.20 11.33
N LEU A 78 -4.85 -5.35 12.35
CA LEU A 78 -5.94 -5.34 13.34
C LEU A 78 -7.32 -5.17 12.69
N ALA A 79 -7.44 -4.30 11.68
CA ALA A 79 -8.71 -4.10 10.98
C ALA A 79 -9.13 -5.33 10.14
N LEU A 80 -8.18 -6.00 9.47
CA LEU A 80 -8.44 -7.23 8.71
C LEU A 80 -8.79 -8.41 9.64
N GLU A 81 -8.11 -8.53 10.77
CA GLU A 81 -8.43 -9.52 11.82
C GLU A 81 -9.82 -9.27 12.43
N ALA A 82 -10.17 -8.02 12.72
CA ALA A 82 -11.50 -7.66 13.20
C ALA A 82 -12.61 -7.93 12.17
N SER A 83 -12.31 -7.82 10.87
CA SER A 83 -13.24 -8.16 9.78
C SER A 83 -13.44 -9.68 9.66
N SER A 84 -12.44 -10.46 10.08
CA SER A 84 -12.44 -11.93 10.07
C SER A 84 -13.08 -12.52 11.34
N ASN A 85 -13.16 -11.73 12.42
CA ASN A 85 -13.88 -12.03 13.66
C ASN A 85 -15.18 -11.22 13.70
N THR A 86 -16.15 -11.59 12.87
CA THR A 86 -17.55 -11.27 13.19
C THR A 86 -18.05 -12.41 14.06
N PRO A 87 -18.21 -12.24 15.40
CA PRO A 87 -19.04 -13.18 16.13
C PRO A 87 -20.46 -12.98 15.62
N GLU A 88 -21.10 -14.07 15.17
CA GLU A 88 -22.54 -14.11 14.93
C GLU A 88 -23.33 -13.61 16.15
#